data_AF-A0A0W1AH86-F1
#
_entry.id   AF-A0A0W1AH86-F1
#
_cell.length_a   1.000
_cell.length_b   1.000
_cell.length_c   1.000
_cell.angle_alpha   90.00
_cell.angle_beta   90.00
_cell.angle_gamma   90.00
#
_symmetry.space_group_name_H-M   'P 1'
#
loop_
_entity.id
_entity.type
_entity.pdbx_description
1 polymer ?
#
loop_
_entity_poly.entity_id
_entity_poly.type
_entity_poly.pdbx_seq_one_letter_code
_entity_poly.pdbx_strand_id
1 'polypeptide(L)' 'MRNLLLIVLSAVLLTGCNSRYSSSGENLYLQSRNGAKLVVPPPLTSSNLSNFYDLPPQDEPAKVSIAPPVEDIPTS' A
#
# COMPACT_ATOMS: atom_id res chain seq x y z
N MET A 1 -4.10 5.16 43.75
CA MET A 1 -4.05 4.26 42.57
C MET A 1 -5.17 4.54 41.56
N ARG A 2 -6.42 4.83 41.98
CA ARG A 2 -7.56 5.11 41.08
C ARG A 2 -7.33 6.26 40.08
N ASN A 3 -6.73 7.37 40.53
CA ASN A 3 -6.54 8.56 39.69
C ASN A 3 -5.48 8.34 38.60
N LEU A 4 -4.43 7.55 38.90
CA LEU A 4 -3.41 7.18 37.93
C LEU A 4 -4.03 6.31 36.81
N LEU A 5 -4.93 5.41 37.19
CA LEU A 5 -5.63 4.51 36.28
C LEU A 5 -6.51 5.29 35.28
N LEU A 6 -7.16 6.36 35.74
CA LEU A 6 -7.94 7.26 34.87
C LEU A 6 -7.06 8.05 33.88
N ILE A 7 -5.87 8.49 34.30
CA ILE A 7 -4.93 9.22 33.44
C ILE A 7 -4.34 8.31 32.37
N VAL A 8 -4.01 7.06 32.72
CA VAL A 8 -3.52 6.07 31.76
C VAL A 8 -4.63 5.70 30.77
N LEU A 9 -5.87 5.52 31.25
CA LEU A 9 -7.01 5.21 30.40
C LEU A 9 -7.31 6.34 29.39
N SER A 10 -7.27 7.60 29.83
CA SER A 10 -7.49 8.73 28.93
C SER A 10 -6.38 8.85 27.87
N ALA A 11 -5.12 8.66 28.24
CA ALA A 11 -4.00 8.69 27.29
C ALA A 11 -4.11 7.59 26.20
N VAL A 12 -4.59 6.40 26.55
CA VAL A 12 -4.84 5.31 25.59
C VAL A 12 -6.00 5.66 24.65
N LEU A 13 -7.09 6.23 25.18
CA LEU A 13 -8.24 6.65 24.36
C LEU A 13 -7.88 7.79 23.38
N LEU A 14 -7.05 8.75 23.81
CA LEU A 14 -6.59 9.86 22.98
C LEU A 14 -5.65 9.43 21.85
N THR A 15 -4.85 8.38 22.04
CA THR A 15 -3.95 7.84 21.00
C THR A 15 -4.68 6.95 19.99
N GLY A 16 -5.82 6.37 20.36
CA GLY A 16 -6.65 5.53 19.48
C GLY A 16 -7.44 6.29 18.41
N CYS A 17 -7.67 7.60 18.58
CA CYS A 17 -8.40 8.43 17.60
C CYS A 17 -7.53 8.91 16.42
N ASN A 18 -6.28 8.44 16.32
CA ASN A 18 -5.43 8.70 15.16
C ASN A 18 -5.86 7.76 14.01
N SER A 19 -7.09 7.96 13.49
CA SER A 19 -7.59 7.29 12.29
C SER A 19 -6.83 7.81 11.07
N ARG A 20 -5.54 7.50 11.02
CA ARG A 20 -4.75 7.62 9.81
C ARG A 20 -5.42 6.68 8.83
N TYR A 21 -5.99 7.27 7.78
CA TYR A 21 -6.50 6.57 6.61
C TYR A 21 -5.78 5.24 6.44
N SER A 22 -6.45 4.15 6.80
CA SER A 22 -5.82 2.83 6.87
C SER A 22 -5.75 2.26 5.46
N SER A 23 -4.83 2.77 4.64
CA SER A 23 -4.26 2.01 3.52
C SER A 23 -3.07 1.17 4.02
N SER A 24 -3.19 0.57 5.20
CA SER A 24 -2.12 -0.25 5.80
C SER A 24 -2.33 -1.75 5.60
N GLY A 25 -3.36 -2.15 4.83
CA GLY A 25 -3.42 -3.51 4.28
C GLY A 25 -2.34 -3.74 3.20
N GLU A 26 -1.75 -2.65 2.71
CA GLU A 26 -0.95 -2.52 1.49
C GLU A 26 0.43 -3.20 1.45
N ASN A 27 1.06 -3.61 2.57
CA ASN A 27 2.46 -4.07 2.47
C ASN A 27 2.63 -5.41 1.73
N LEU A 28 1.62 -6.28 1.70
CA LEU A 28 1.69 -7.55 0.95
C LEU A 28 1.72 -7.30 -0.56
N TYR A 29 0.96 -6.32 -1.04
CA TYR A 29 0.98 -5.93 -2.44
C TYR A 29 2.35 -5.36 -2.85
N LEU A 30 2.97 -4.57 -1.97
CA LEU A 30 4.31 -4.01 -2.19
C LEU A 30 5.44 -5.04 -2.15
N GLN A 31 5.18 -6.22 -1.57
CA GLN A 31 6.13 -7.33 -1.53
C GLN A 31 5.99 -8.28 -2.72
N SER A 32 4.89 -8.20 -3.48
CA SER A 32 4.64 -9.05 -4.63
C SER A 32 5.66 -8.80 -5.74
N ARG A 33 6.24 -9.86 -6.31
CA ARG A 33 7.23 -9.79 -7.39
C ARG A 33 6.86 -10.77 -8.50
N ASN A 34 7.33 -10.51 -9.72
CA ASN A 34 7.24 -11.48 -10.79
C ASN A 34 7.96 -12.78 -10.40
N GLY A 35 7.32 -13.91 -10.68
CA GLY A 35 7.92 -15.23 -10.45
C GLY A 35 9.05 -15.55 -11.42
N ALA A 36 9.52 -16.80 -11.37
CA ALA A 36 10.50 -17.28 -12.33
C ALA A 36 9.96 -17.20 -13.77
N LYS A 37 10.84 -16.86 -14.71
CA LYS A 37 10.49 -16.80 -16.13
C LYS A 37 10.09 -18.19 -16.62
N LEU A 38 8.97 -18.27 -17.33
CA LEU A 38 8.50 -19.52 -17.93
C LEU A 38 9.49 -20.02 -18.99
N VAL A 39 9.89 -21.29 -18.87
CA VAL A 39 10.67 -21.99 -19.88
C VAL A 39 9.70 -22.74 -20.78
N VAL A 40 9.61 -22.32 -22.04
CA VAL A 40 8.76 -22.96 -23.03
C VAL A 40 9.59 -23.98 -23.82
N PRO A 41 9.30 -25.29 -23.74
CA PRO A 41 10.08 -26.30 -24.43
C PRO A 41 9.73 -26.36 -25.93
N PRO A 42 10.67 -26.76 -26.81
CA PRO A 42 10.37 -27.01 -28.22
C PRO A 42 9.30 -28.10 -28.40
N PRO A 43 8.42 -28.02 -29.43
CA PRO A 43 8.35 -27.00 -30.47
C PRO A 43 7.48 -25.78 -30.10
N LEU A 44 7.05 -25.66 -28.83
CA LEU A 44 6.21 -24.56 -28.39
C LEU A 44 6.99 -23.25 -28.37
N THR A 45 6.28 -22.12 -28.50
CA THR A 45 6.88 -20.78 -28.47
C THR A 45 6.17 -19.88 -27.48
N SER A 46 6.87 -18.88 -26.96
CA SER A 46 6.32 -17.88 -26.04
C SER A 46 5.54 -16.77 -26.75
N SER A 47 5.33 -16.86 -28.06
CA SER A 47 4.74 -15.79 -28.89
C SER A 47 3.32 -15.39 -28.49
N ASN A 48 2.56 -16.31 -27.90
CA ASN A 48 1.19 -16.08 -27.44
C ASN A 48 1.07 -15.87 -25.93
N LEU A 49 2.18 -15.77 -25.20
CA LEU A 49 2.15 -15.44 -23.77
C LEU A 49 1.89 -13.94 -23.60
N SER A 50 0.84 -13.61 -22.87
CA SER A 50 0.51 -12.22 -22.55
C SER A 50 1.33 -11.74 -21.36
N ASN A 51 1.89 -10.53 -21.46
CA ASN A 51 2.59 -9.86 -20.35
C ASN A 51 1.63 -9.07 -19.45
N PHE A 52 0.31 -9.26 -19.59
CA PHE A 52 -0.71 -8.50 -18.83
C PHE A 52 -0.56 -8.64 -17.31
N TYR A 53 -0.03 -9.77 -16.84
CA TYR A 53 0.19 -10.04 -15.42
C TYR A 53 1.61 -9.75 -14.95
N ASP A 54 2.48 -9.25 -15.84
CA ASP A 54 3.82 -8.86 -15.46
C ASP A 54 3.73 -7.60 -14.59
N LEU A 55 4.15 -7.73 -13.34
CA LEU A 55 4.28 -6.60 -12.45
C LEU A 55 5.35 -5.65 -12.99
N PRO A 56 5.11 -4.33 -12.95
CA PRO A 56 6.11 -3.36 -13.31
C PRO A 56 7.31 -3.44 -12.35
N PRO A 57 8.48 -2.90 -12.74
CA PRO A 57 9.60 -2.72 -11.83
C PRO A 57 9.17 -1.94 -10.59
N GLN A 58 9.55 -2.40 -9.40
CA GLN A 58 9.22 -1.77 -8.11
C GLN A 58 10.50 -1.30 -7.41
N ASP A 59 11.31 -0.54 -8.14
CA ASP A 59 12.59 -0.01 -7.65
C ASP A 59 12.43 1.33 -6.94
N GLU A 60 11.25 1.95 -7.08
CA GLU A 60 10.91 3.25 -6.52
C GLU A 60 10.09 3.14 -5.22
N PRO A 61 10.18 4.14 -4.32
CA PRO A 61 9.43 4.14 -3.08
C PRO A 61 7.92 4.29 -3.34
N ALA A 62 7.13 3.33 -2.86
CA ALA A 62 5.67 3.32 -2.99
C ALA A 62 4.94 4.27 -2.02
N LYS A 63 5.48 5.48 -1.81
CA LYS A 63 4.90 6.48 -0.91
C LYS A 63 3.86 7.30 -1.66
N VAL A 64 2.60 6.90 -1.53
CA VAL A 64 1.47 7.62 -2.13
C VAL A 64 0.68 8.39 -1.08
N SER A 65 0.19 9.57 -1.44
CA SER A 65 -0.79 10.29 -0.63
C SER A 65 -2.18 9.81 -1.02
N ILE A 66 -2.95 9.37 -0.03
CA ILE A 66 -4.37 9.01 -0.18
C ILE A 66 -5.30 10.13 0.33
N ALA A 67 -4.73 11.26 0.73
CA ALA A 67 -5.53 12.44 1.01
C ALA A 67 -6.24 12.89 -0.28
N PRO A 68 -7.48 13.40 -0.19
CA PRO A 68 -8.14 14.01 -1.33
C PRO A 68 -7.24 15.06 -1.99
N PRO A 69 -7.24 15.18 -3.33
CA PRO A 69 -6.56 16.27 -4.01
C PRO A 69 -7.08 17.61 -3.49
N VAL A 70 -6.18 18.58 -3.30
CA VAL A 70 -6.58 19.95 -3.00
C VAL A 70 -6.92 20.60 -4.34
N GLU A 71 -8.17 21.03 -4.53
CA GLU A 71 -8.52 21.86 -5.67
C GLU A 71 -7.91 23.24 -5.46
N ASP A 72 -7.11 23.70 -6.43
CA ASP A 72 -6.67 25.10 -6.50
C ASP A 72 -7.91 25.94 -6.83
N ILE A 73 -8.66 26.39 -5.83
CA ILE A 73 -9.77 27.32 -6.03
C ILE A 73 -9.15 28.67 -6.42
N PRO A 74 -9.32 29.16 -7.67
CA PRO A 74 -8.82 30.47 -8.03
C PRO A 74 -9.65 31.51 -7.29
N THR A 75 -9.07 32.15 -6.29
CA THR A 75 -9.65 33.33 -5.65
C THR A 75 -9.78 34.41 -6.72
N SER A 76 -11.02 34.67 -7.14
CA SER A 76 -11.40 35.77 -8.04
C SER A 76 -11.45 37.09 -7.27
#